data_AF-A0A2E2Q6C7-F1
#
_entry.id   AF-A0A2E2Q6C7-F1
#
_cell.length_a   1.000
_cell.length_b   1.000
_cell.length_c   1.000
_cell.angle_alpha   90.00
_cell.angle_beta   90.00
_cell.angle_gamma   90.00
#
_symmetry.space_group_name_H-M   'P 1'
#
loop_
_entity.id
_entity.type
_entity.pdbx_description
1 polymer ?
#
loop_
_entity_poly.entity_id
_entity_poly.type
_entity_poly.pdbx_seq_one_letter_code
_entity_poly.pdbx_strand_id
1 'polypeptide(L)'
;MAQDLSTTPRRAALLALALAATLLVTVLVQMRTPDRSDAGAGAALDGSGARVDDAATAAGPTGEVLLAFAGEVHLEGVLEGLADQPGSTLGPLSRALSSADLAVLNLESAITDGTTDRARKELEVPGNRYWFDAPPSVLDLMDRSGVDVVSMANNHGADHGRAGLRTALDAAADSPVAVVGIGRTPEQAYAPHRVEVDGVGVAVLAADASPRESADPTWAIGPGTGVGIAAARRPGAPALVRAVESAAAGDDLVVVYLHWGAEGRATPTAKQQDLARTLAEAGADVVVGSHAHVLLGSGLLGETYVSYGLGNFAWYHGRQSETGVLRLRVRIEDGVARVVGEQWWPGVIPPGGGVPQALPRSDRPAAVGAWRALRRGTGLAAVPGSGGQQAEQRDGQQGEQGGAEIEALPAYVGRVRRLDAATRARMLGVSHRPASCPVRWADLRLLTLSYVGFDGVPGTGEMVVHRDVARDVVEVFEELYEGRFPIRRMELVDAYDGDDDASMAANNTSAYNCRTVAGTDSLSDHAYGRAVDINPVQNPYVLPDEVLPPAGRRFVDVDRSAGAQAPRGVLVREDVVVRAFTSRGWEWGGLWRSPDWQHFSAG
;
A
#
# COMPACT_ATOMS: atom_id res chain seq x y z
N MET A 1 54.57 59.12 -38.48
CA MET A 1 54.01 59.18 -37.11
C MET A 1 54.02 57.74 -36.61
N ALA A 2 55.08 57.19 -35.99
CA ALA A 2 55.83 57.62 -34.80
C ALA A 2 54.85 57.98 -33.67
N GLN A 3 54.77 57.31 -32.51
CA GLN A 3 55.76 56.54 -31.71
C GLN A 3 55.00 55.36 -31.06
N ASP A 4 55.45 54.10 -31.06
CA ASP A 4 56.64 53.51 -30.43
C ASP A 4 56.72 53.74 -28.90
N LEU A 5 56.61 52.66 -28.13
CA LEU A 5 57.68 52.24 -27.22
C LEU A 5 57.37 50.85 -26.65
N SER A 6 58.10 49.88 -27.19
CA SER A 6 58.34 48.57 -26.60
C SER A 6 59.22 48.68 -25.34
N THR A 7 59.05 47.73 -24.41
CA THR A 7 60.21 47.01 -23.82
C THR A 7 59.83 45.55 -23.59
N THR A 8 60.46 44.69 -24.38
CA THR A 8 60.62 43.24 -24.20
C THR A 8 62.05 42.99 -23.62
N PRO A 9 62.70 41.80 -23.62
CA PRO A 9 62.28 40.37 -23.59
C PRO A 9 63.21 39.50 -22.66
N ARG A 10 63.13 38.16 -22.84
CA ARG A 10 64.21 37.12 -22.74
C ARG A 10 64.34 36.41 -21.38
N ARG A 11 64.61 35.10 -21.29
CA ARG A 11 64.96 33.99 -22.23
C ARG A 11 64.78 32.70 -21.38
N ALA A 12 64.07 31.67 -21.88
CA ALA A 12 64.59 30.56 -22.67
C ALA A 12 65.51 29.58 -21.90
N ALA A 13 65.15 28.29 -21.99
CA ALA A 13 66.00 27.10 -22.14
C ALA A 13 65.90 26.07 -20.99
N LEU A 14 65.99 24.75 -21.20
CA LEU A 14 66.03 23.82 -22.34
C LEU A 14 66.05 22.41 -21.68
N LEU A 15 65.41 21.41 -22.31
CA LEU A 15 65.78 19.96 -22.35
C LEU A 15 65.88 19.17 -21.01
N ALA A 16 65.68 17.85 -20.91
CA ALA A 16 65.41 16.75 -21.84
C ALA A 16 65.09 15.46 -21.04
N LEU A 17 64.31 14.58 -21.68
CA LEU A 17 64.30 13.09 -21.66
C LEU A 17 64.26 12.27 -20.35
N ALA A 18 63.10 11.64 -20.13
CA ALA A 18 62.83 10.19 -20.13
C ALA A 18 63.89 9.17 -19.62
N LEU A 19 63.57 8.34 -18.61
CA LEU A 19 63.06 6.95 -18.73
C LEU A 19 62.94 6.24 -17.36
N ALA A 20 62.12 5.19 -17.33
CA ALA A 20 61.64 4.35 -16.22
C ALA A 20 62.70 3.59 -15.39
N ALA A 21 62.34 3.24 -14.12
CA ALA A 21 62.42 1.88 -13.56
C ALA A 21 61.95 1.80 -12.08
N THR A 22 61.18 0.77 -11.78
CA THR A 22 60.76 0.24 -10.46
C THR A 22 61.87 -0.57 -9.76
N LEU A 23 61.99 -0.52 -8.41
CA LEU A 23 62.01 -1.73 -7.54
C LEU A 23 62.10 -1.42 -6.02
N LEU A 24 61.53 -2.35 -5.25
CA LEU A 24 61.39 -2.52 -3.80
C LEU A 24 62.59 -3.30 -3.20
N VAL A 25 63.11 -2.96 -2.00
CA VAL A 25 63.81 -3.90 -1.07
C VAL A 25 63.70 -3.44 0.41
N THR A 26 63.33 -4.37 1.28
CA THR A 26 63.24 -4.35 2.77
C THR A 26 64.46 -5.04 3.44
N VAL A 27 64.57 -4.98 4.79
CA VAL A 27 65.32 -5.82 5.79
C VAL A 27 66.35 -5.02 6.63
N LEU A 28 66.63 -5.17 7.94
CA LEU A 28 65.97 -5.62 9.21
C LEU A 28 67.07 -5.61 10.34
N VAL A 29 66.67 -5.36 11.61
CA VAL A 29 67.23 -5.79 12.95
C VAL A 29 68.59 -5.29 13.53
N GLN A 30 68.64 -4.73 14.77
CA GLN A 30 68.73 -5.41 16.10
C GLN A 30 69.08 -4.48 17.32
N MET A 31 68.24 -4.59 18.37
CA MET A 31 68.48 -4.75 19.83
C MET A 31 69.21 -3.72 20.72
N ARG A 32 68.50 -3.22 21.75
CA ARG A 32 68.80 -3.36 23.21
C ARG A 32 67.69 -2.76 24.11
N THR A 33 67.16 -3.54 25.04
CA THR A 33 66.42 -3.16 26.28
C THR A 33 67.41 -3.29 27.49
N PRO A 34 67.10 -3.03 28.80
CA PRO A 34 65.79 -2.86 29.50
C PRO A 34 65.72 -1.85 30.70
N ASP A 35 64.50 -1.63 31.27
CA ASP A 35 64.07 -1.77 32.71
C ASP A 35 62.66 -1.14 32.91
N ARG A 36 61.57 -1.89 33.19
CA ARG A 36 61.01 -2.45 34.45
C ARG A 36 60.49 -1.44 35.51
N SER A 37 59.15 -1.43 35.69
CA SER A 37 58.48 -1.90 36.93
C SER A 37 56.94 -1.90 36.80
N ASP A 38 56.36 -3.09 37.06
CA ASP A 38 55.11 -3.44 37.78
C ASP A 38 53.75 -2.76 37.49
N ALA A 39 52.58 -3.43 37.48
CA ALA A 39 52.21 -4.84 37.64
C ALA A 39 50.70 -5.01 37.29
N GLY A 40 50.29 -6.23 36.87
CA GLY A 40 48.89 -6.69 36.99
C GLY A 40 48.29 -7.50 35.82
N ALA A 41 48.68 -8.78 35.70
CA ALA A 41 47.93 -10.00 35.26
C ALA A 41 46.72 -9.86 34.28
N GLY A 42 46.63 -10.55 33.13
CA GLY A 42 46.89 -11.97 32.82
C GLY A 42 45.53 -12.71 32.71
N ALA A 43 45.05 -13.18 31.56
CA ALA A 43 45.54 -14.38 30.86
C ALA A 43 45.10 -14.49 29.37
N ALA A 44 46.11 -14.72 28.52
CA ALA A 44 46.27 -15.72 27.44
C ALA A 44 45.27 -16.90 27.35
N LEU A 45 45.01 -17.62 26.23
CA LEU A 45 45.57 -17.74 24.87
C LEU A 45 44.66 -18.69 24.02
N ASP A 46 45.04 -18.84 22.73
CA ASP A 46 44.67 -19.84 21.71
C ASP A 46 43.56 -19.46 20.71
N GLY A 47 43.74 -19.52 19.39
CA GLY A 47 44.83 -20.08 18.60
C GLY A 47 44.34 -21.17 17.63
N SER A 48 44.17 -20.78 16.36
CA SER A 48 44.09 -21.63 15.16
C SER A 48 42.74 -22.23 14.77
N GLY A 49 42.44 -22.10 13.47
CA GLY A 49 41.36 -22.81 12.79
C GLY A 49 40.49 -21.94 11.89
N ALA A 50 41.07 -21.11 11.02
CA ALA A 50 40.32 -20.52 9.92
C ALA A 50 39.88 -21.66 8.97
N ARG A 51 38.65 -22.14 9.15
CA ARG A 51 37.91 -22.84 8.11
C ARG A 51 37.44 -21.79 7.12
N VAL A 52 37.82 -22.00 5.88
CA VAL A 52 37.13 -21.45 4.72
C VAL A 52 35.79 -22.18 4.72
N ASP A 53 34.79 -21.59 5.37
CA ASP A 53 33.41 -22.02 5.17
C ASP A 53 32.95 -21.39 3.87
N ASP A 54 32.47 -22.25 2.96
CA ASP A 54 31.84 -21.91 1.71
C ASP A 54 30.91 -20.70 1.88
N ALA A 55 31.11 -19.68 1.05
CA ALA A 55 30.10 -18.68 0.79
C ALA A 55 28.92 -19.39 0.12
N ALA A 56 28.05 -20.00 0.94
CA ALA A 56 26.67 -20.19 0.56
C ALA A 56 26.16 -18.80 0.19
N THR A 57 25.97 -18.57 -1.10
CA THR A 57 25.21 -17.43 -1.61
C THR A 57 23.91 -17.40 -0.81
N ALA A 58 23.79 -16.46 0.13
CA ALA A 58 22.57 -16.28 0.88
C ALA A 58 21.46 -16.07 -0.17
N ALA A 59 20.48 -16.97 -0.19
CA ALA A 59 19.32 -16.81 -1.04
C ALA A 59 18.73 -15.42 -0.77
N GLY A 60 18.46 -14.66 -1.84
CA GLY A 60 17.86 -13.33 -1.72
C GLY A 60 16.47 -13.40 -1.08
N PRO A 61 15.90 -12.27 -0.66
CA PRO A 61 14.57 -12.27 -0.05
C PRO A 61 13.55 -12.92 -0.97
N THR A 62 12.59 -13.61 -0.36
CA THR A 62 11.50 -14.29 -1.06
C THR A 62 10.19 -13.93 -0.38
N GLY A 63 9.21 -13.47 -1.16
CA GLY A 63 7.95 -12.98 -0.62
C GLY A 63 7.02 -12.45 -1.71
N GLU A 64 5.87 -11.94 -1.30
CA GLU A 64 4.91 -11.30 -2.18
C GLU A 64 4.49 -9.96 -1.56
N VAL A 65 4.55 -8.89 -2.36
CA VAL A 65 4.16 -7.53 -1.97
C VAL A 65 2.97 -7.11 -2.82
N LEU A 66 1.93 -6.59 -2.18
CA LEU A 66 0.78 -6.02 -2.84
C LEU A 66 0.87 -4.49 -2.84
N LEU A 67 1.08 -3.93 -4.02
CA LEU A 67 1.11 -2.49 -4.24
C LEU A 67 -0.27 -1.99 -4.69
N ALA A 68 -0.64 -0.77 -4.29
CA ALA A 68 -1.79 -0.05 -4.81
C ALA A 68 -1.40 1.35 -5.31
N PHE A 69 -2.02 1.77 -6.42
CA PHE A 69 -1.75 3.05 -7.04
C PHE A 69 -3.06 3.75 -7.42
N ALA A 70 -3.18 5.02 -7.06
CA ALA A 70 -4.25 5.90 -7.53
C ALA A 70 -3.67 7.08 -8.31
N GLY A 71 -4.52 7.73 -9.11
CA GLY A 71 -4.18 8.90 -9.92
C GLY A 71 -4.16 10.21 -9.13
N GLU A 72 -4.54 11.30 -9.80
CA GLU A 72 -4.42 12.67 -9.29
C GLU A 72 -5.40 12.97 -8.15
N VAL A 73 -4.89 13.50 -7.03
CA VAL A 73 -5.69 14.06 -5.95
C VAL A 73 -5.50 15.57 -5.91
N HIS A 74 -6.62 16.27 -5.92
CA HIS A 74 -6.67 17.72 -5.91
C HIS A 74 -7.92 18.20 -5.16
N LEU A 75 -7.76 19.11 -4.19
CA LEU A 75 -8.79 19.44 -3.20
C LEU A 75 -9.50 20.80 -3.40
N GLU A 76 -9.58 21.31 -4.63
CA GLU A 76 -10.32 22.55 -4.91
C GLU A 76 -11.83 22.35 -5.06
N GLY A 77 -12.54 23.47 -5.03
CA GLY A 77 -13.95 23.56 -5.36
C GLY A 77 -14.81 22.70 -4.44
N VAL A 78 -15.48 21.68 -4.98
CA VAL A 78 -16.36 20.80 -4.19
C VAL A 78 -15.62 19.93 -3.17
N LEU A 79 -14.28 19.88 -3.25
CA LEU A 79 -13.41 19.17 -2.33
C LEU A 79 -12.75 20.11 -1.30
N GLU A 80 -13.02 21.42 -1.38
CA GLU A 80 -12.51 22.39 -0.43
C GLU A 80 -12.99 22.03 0.99
N GLY A 81 -12.06 22.02 1.94
CA GLY A 81 -12.33 21.64 3.33
C GLY A 81 -12.47 20.12 3.58
N LEU A 82 -12.38 19.25 2.56
CA LEU A 82 -12.44 17.79 2.76
C LEU A 82 -11.36 17.32 3.75
N ALA A 83 -10.15 17.87 3.67
CA ALA A 83 -9.02 17.52 4.52
C ALA A 83 -9.30 17.76 6.02
N ASP A 84 -9.99 18.87 6.33
CA ASP A 84 -10.28 19.31 7.69
C ASP A 84 -11.54 18.66 8.29
N GLN A 85 -12.35 17.98 7.47
CA GLN A 85 -13.54 17.29 7.95
C GLN A 85 -13.16 16.04 8.77
N PRO A 86 -13.57 15.94 10.05
CA PRO A 86 -13.25 14.78 10.87
C PRO A 86 -13.81 13.48 10.28
N GLY A 87 -12.96 12.46 10.13
CA GLY A 87 -13.35 11.14 9.63
C GLY A 87 -13.56 11.05 8.12
N SER A 88 -13.36 12.14 7.37
CA SER A 88 -13.40 12.11 5.91
C SER A 88 -12.29 11.23 5.33
N THR A 89 -12.52 10.70 4.13
CA THR A 89 -11.56 9.92 3.33
C THR A 89 -11.68 10.31 1.86
N LEU A 90 -10.81 9.78 1.00
CA LEU A 90 -10.92 9.85 -0.47
C LEU A 90 -12.04 8.94 -1.02
N GLY A 91 -13.09 8.71 -0.26
CA GLY A 91 -14.27 7.96 -0.68
C GLY A 91 -14.09 6.45 -0.69
N PRO A 92 -15.09 5.70 -1.21
CA PRO A 92 -15.15 4.24 -1.12
C PRO A 92 -13.95 3.49 -1.72
N LEU A 93 -13.26 4.06 -2.71
CA LEU A 93 -12.09 3.42 -3.30
C LEU A 93 -10.86 3.40 -2.38
N SER A 94 -10.87 4.15 -1.28
CA SER A 94 -9.85 4.08 -0.21
C SER A 94 -9.67 2.66 0.33
N ARG A 95 -10.69 1.79 0.21
CA ARG A 95 -10.57 0.36 0.58
C ARG A 95 -9.57 -0.42 -0.28
N ALA A 96 -9.48 -0.09 -1.57
CA ALA A 96 -8.52 -0.75 -2.45
C ALA A 96 -7.08 -0.29 -2.16
N LEU A 97 -6.90 0.93 -1.63
CA LEU A 97 -5.62 1.48 -1.16
C LEU A 97 -5.23 0.83 0.18
N SER A 98 -6.08 0.97 1.20
CA SER A 98 -5.84 0.47 2.57
C SER A 98 -5.68 -1.04 2.73
N SER A 99 -6.07 -1.84 1.72
CA SER A 99 -5.89 -3.30 1.74
C SER A 99 -4.61 -3.77 1.04
N ALA A 100 -3.77 -2.85 0.56
CA ALA A 100 -2.45 -3.13 0.04
C ALA A 100 -1.38 -3.01 1.13
N ASP A 101 -0.20 -3.57 0.89
CA ASP A 101 0.94 -3.42 1.78
C ASP A 101 1.61 -2.06 1.63
N LEU A 102 1.48 -1.46 0.44
CA LEU A 102 1.95 -0.11 0.14
C LEU A 102 1.05 0.57 -0.91
N ALA A 103 0.51 1.73 -0.58
CA ALA A 103 -0.34 2.54 -1.44
C ALA A 103 0.30 3.90 -1.79
N VAL A 104 0.35 4.22 -3.09
CA VAL A 104 1.00 5.42 -3.63
C VAL A 104 0.04 6.22 -4.53
N LEU A 105 0.02 7.55 -4.41
CA LEU A 105 -0.72 8.43 -5.33
C LEU A 105 0.00 9.75 -5.58
N ASN A 106 -0.52 10.58 -6.50
CA ASN A 106 -0.02 11.93 -6.73
C ASN A 106 -0.93 12.98 -6.09
N LEU A 107 -0.34 13.85 -5.27
CA LEU A 107 -0.99 15.03 -4.71
C LEU A 107 -0.65 16.24 -5.58
N GLU A 108 -1.58 16.66 -6.43
CA GLU A 108 -1.43 17.74 -7.40
C GLU A 108 -1.82 19.10 -6.81
N SER A 109 -1.25 19.41 -5.66
CA SER A 109 -1.43 20.66 -4.94
C SER A 109 -0.16 20.99 -4.17
N ALA A 110 0.16 22.27 -4.05
CA ALA A 110 1.14 22.73 -3.07
C ALA A 110 0.56 22.62 -1.65
N ILE A 111 1.34 22.14 -0.68
CA ILE A 111 0.91 22.18 0.74
C ILE A 111 1.29 23.55 1.32
N THR A 112 0.31 24.28 1.85
CA THR A 112 0.50 25.62 2.43
C THR A 112 -0.31 25.82 3.70
N ASP A 113 0.13 26.76 4.55
CA ASP A 113 -0.59 27.25 5.73
C ASP A 113 -1.49 28.45 5.42
N GLY A 114 -1.64 28.80 4.14
CA GLY A 114 -2.43 29.94 3.67
C GLY A 114 -1.70 31.28 3.77
N THR A 115 -0.44 31.31 4.20
CA THR A 115 0.34 32.55 4.37
C THR A 115 1.35 32.82 3.26
N THR A 116 1.57 31.84 2.37
CA THR A 116 2.60 31.91 1.33
C THR A 116 2.09 32.54 0.04
N ASP A 117 2.90 33.42 -0.56
CA ASP A 117 2.61 34.02 -1.87
C ASP A 117 2.59 32.97 -3.00
N ARG A 118 1.68 33.19 -3.95
CA ARG A 118 1.64 32.44 -5.22
C ARG A 118 2.87 32.73 -6.06
N ALA A 119 3.48 31.68 -6.59
CA ALA A 119 4.63 31.78 -7.47
C ALA A 119 4.25 32.32 -8.85
N ARG A 120 5.23 32.83 -9.59
CA ARG A 120 5.00 33.26 -10.98
C ARG A 120 4.93 32.04 -11.89
N LYS A 121 3.91 32.03 -12.74
CA LYS A 121 3.67 31.00 -13.77
C LYS A 121 3.79 31.59 -15.18
N GLU A 122 4.89 32.27 -15.47
CA GLU A 122 5.07 33.03 -16.72
C GLU A 122 5.14 32.16 -17.98
N LEU A 123 5.34 30.84 -17.84
CA LEU A 123 5.32 29.92 -18.97
C LEU A 123 3.89 29.48 -19.34
N GLU A 124 2.94 29.63 -18.41
CA GLU A 124 1.53 29.38 -18.66
C GLU A 124 0.83 30.53 -19.40
N VAL A 125 -0.18 30.16 -20.18
CA VAL A 125 -1.09 31.10 -20.84
C VAL A 125 -1.85 31.89 -19.77
N PRO A 126 -1.81 33.24 -19.77
CA PRO A 126 -2.36 34.05 -18.67
C PRO A 126 -3.80 33.74 -18.25
N GLY A 127 -4.67 33.35 -19.18
CA GLY A 127 -6.08 33.02 -18.91
C GLY A 127 -6.32 31.62 -18.35
N ASN A 128 -5.30 30.76 -18.34
CA ASN A 128 -5.37 29.37 -17.89
C ASN A 128 -4.55 29.15 -16.61
N ARG A 129 -4.12 30.22 -15.94
CA ARG A 129 -3.26 30.11 -14.75
C ARG A 129 -4.05 29.69 -13.54
N TYR A 130 -3.64 28.57 -12.96
CA TYR A 130 -4.17 28.06 -11.71
C TYR A 130 -3.06 27.91 -10.69
N TRP A 131 -3.40 28.16 -9.42
CA TRP A 131 -2.53 27.91 -8.29
C TRP A 131 -3.30 27.01 -7.35
N PHE A 132 -2.83 25.77 -7.26
CA PHE A 132 -3.47 24.74 -6.48
C PHE A 132 -2.77 24.60 -5.15
N ASP A 133 -3.56 24.68 -4.10
CA ASP A 133 -3.08 24.47 -2.74
C ASP A 133 -3.97 23.56 -1.91
N ALA A 134 -3.39 23.07 -0.82
CA ALA A 134 -4.04 22.24 0.17
C ALA A 134 -3.45 22.53 1.56
N PRO A 135 -4.26 22.45 2.63
CA PRO A 135 -3.75 22.59 4.00
C PRO A 135 -2.87 21.39 4.39
N PRO A 136 -2.01 21.50 5.42
CA PRO A 136 -1.20 20.36 5.90
C PRO A 136 -2.03 19.14 6.32
N SER A 137 -3.27 19.35 6.77
CA SER A 137 -4.26 18.30 7.10
C SER A 137 -4.59 17.38 5.92
N VAL A 138 -4.21 17.74 4.69
CA VAL A 138 -4.30 16.84 3.53
C VAL A 138 -3.55 15.54 3.77
N LEU A 139 -2.42 15.56 4.47
CA LEU A 139 -1.66 14.35 4.77
C LEU A 139 -2.41 13.43 5.75
N ASP A 140 -3.18 13.99 6.69
CA ASP A 140 -4.07 13.22 7.56
C ASP A 140 -5.23 12.61 6.77
N LEU A 141 -5.75 13.32 5.76
CA LEU A 141 -6.76 12.77 4.85
C LEU A 141 -6.19 11.58 4.05
N MET A 142 -4.95 11.67 3.60
CA MET A 142 -4.25 10.58 2.90
C MET A 142 -4.11 9.36 3.83
N ASP A 143 -3.64 9.54 5.07
CA ASP A 143 -3.51 8.47 6.06
C ASP A 143 -4.85 7.78 6.33
N ARG A 144 -5.91 8.57 6.59
CA ARG A 144 -7.27 8.03 6.79
C ARG A 144 -7.80 7.25 5.59
N SER A 145 -7.28 7.53 4.39
CA SER A 145 -7.65 6.87 3.14
C SER A 145 -6.78 5.65 2.82
N GLY A 146 -5.83 5.30 3.70
CA GLY A 146 -4.92 4.17 3.53
C GLY A 146 -3.85 4.40 2.47
N VAL A 147 -3.34 5.63 2.39
CA VAL A 147 -2.24 6.01 1.52
C VAL A 147 -0.97 6.10 2.35
N ASP A 148 0.09 5.44 1.92
CA ASP A 148 1.37 5.43 2.63
C ASP A 148 2.37 6.44 2.06
N VAL A 149 2.29 6.68 0.74
CA VAL A 149 3.22 7.57 0.02
C VAL A 149 2.48 8.49 -0.93
N VAL A 150 2.78 9.78 -0.89
CA VAL A 150 2.34 10.76 -1.87
C VAL A 150 3.50 11.34 -2.66
N SER A 151 3.35 11.37 -3.98
CA SER A 151 4.19 12.18 -4.86
C SER A 151 3.70 13.62 -4.84
N MET A 152 4.63 14.54 -4.61
CA MET A 152 4.46 15.97 -4.91
C MET A 152 5.33 16.43 -6.09
N ALA A 153 5.96 15.49 -6.82
CA ALA A 153 6.69 15.81 -8.03
C ALA A 153 5.74 15.96 -9.22
N ASN A 154 5.12 17.14 -9.31
CA ASN A 154 4.21 17.52 -10.39
C ASN A 154 4.32 19.02 -10.68
N ASN A 155 3.67 19.48 -11.75
CA ASN A 155 3.68 20.89 -12.17
C ASN A 155 3.08 21.84 -11.13
N HIS A 156 2.20 21.36 -10.25
CA HIS A 156 1.54 22.17 -9.22
C HIS A 156 2.21 22.15 -7.85
N GLY A 157 3.17 21.24 -7.61
CA GLY A 157 3.83 21.08 -6.31
C GLY A 157 4.60 22.32 -5.83
N ALA A 158 4.91 23.26 -6.73
CA ALA A 158 5.62 24.51 -6.44
C ALA A 158 4.75 25.75 -6.66
N ASP A 159 3.43 25.63 -6.71
CA ASP A 159 2.53 26.78 -6.95
C ASP A 159 2.71 27.93 -5.94
N HIS A 160 3.21 27.64 -4.73
CA HIS A 160 3.57 28.64 -3.72
C HIS A 160 5.09 28.82 -3.54
N GLY A 161 5.85 28.42 -4.57
CA GLY A 161 7.28 28.60 -4.72
C GLY A 161 8.10 27.95 -3.60
N ARG A 162 9.25 28.57 -3.29
CA ARG A 162 10.16 28.08 -2.23
C ARG A 162 9.54 28.08 -0.84
N ALA A 163 8.59 28.97 -0.57
CA ALA A 163 7.93 29.05 0.73
C ALA A 163 6.98 27.86 0.91
N GLY A 164 6.07 27.63 -0.05
CA GLY A 164 5.15 26.49 -0.03
C GLY A 164 5.88 25.14 0.01
N LEU A 165 6.95 24.97 -0.78
CA LEU A 165 7.74 23.72 -0.72
C LEU A 165 8.39 23.48 0.65
N ARG A 166 8.79 24.53 1.38
CA ARG A 166 9.30 24.37 2.75
C ARG A 166 8.18 24.00 3.71
N THR A 167 7.03 24.65 3.62
CA THR A 167 5.83 24.29 4.39
C THR A 167 5.45 22.83 4.16
N ALA A 168 5.46 22.36 2.91
CA ALA A 168 5.22 20.96 2.57
C ALA A 168 6.23 20.00 3.23
N LEU A 169 7.53 20.33 3.16
CA LEU A 169 8.59 19.51 3.77
C LEU A 169 8.58 19.53 5.30
N ASP A 170 8.09 20.61 5.91
CA ASP A 170 7.91 20.71 7.37
C ASP A 170 6.68 19.90 7.79
N ALA A 171 5.56 19.98 7.06
CA ALA A 171 4.36 19.17 7.29
C ALA A 171 4.63 17.66 7.11
N ALA A 172 5.45 17.29 6.13
CA ALA A 172 5.82 15.90 5.86
C ALA A 172 6.68 15.27 6.97
N ALA A 173 7.41 16.06 7.76
CA ALA A 173 8.37 15.53 8.74
C ALA A 173 7.70 14.74 9.88
N ASP A 174 6.48 15.14 10.26
CA ASP A 174 5.71 14.52 11.35
C ASP A 174 4.52 13.68 10.84
N SER A 175 4.42 13.49 9.52
CA SER A 175 3.30 12.78 8.91
C SER A 175 3.52 11.25 8.90
N PRO A 176 2.46 10.45 9.14
CA PRO A 176 2.51 9.01 8.86
C PRO A 176 2.58 8.69 7.36
N VAL A 177 2.28 9.67 6.49
CA VAL A 177 2.34 9.54 5.03
C VAL A 177 3.66 10.14 4.53
N ALA A 178 4.43 9.34 3.82
CA ALA A 178 5.68 9.81 3.23
C ALA A 178 5.41 10.73 2.03
N VAL A 179 6.14 11.84 1.94
CA VAL A 179 6.12 12.72 0.77
C VAL A 179 7.41 12.53 -0.03
N VAL A 180 7.28 12.22 -1.32
CA VAL A 180 8.42 12.02 -2.25
C VAL A 180 8.39 13.01 -3.42
N GLY A 181 9.55 13.20 -4.05
CA GLY A 181 9.68 14.01 -5.26
C GLY A 181 9.92 15.51 -5.02
N ILE A 182 10.05 15.95 -3.78
CA ILE A 182 10.45 17.31 -3.38
C ILE A 182 11.56 17.24 -2.33
N GLY A 183 12.41 18.27 -2.24
CA GLY A 183 13.50 18.26 -1.27
C GLY A 183 14.19 19.61 -1.11
N ARG A 184 14.95 19.76 -0.01
CA ARG A 184 15.77 20.97 0.24
C ARG A 184 17.08 20.97 -0.56
N THR A 185 17.41 19.83 -1.17
CA THR A 185 18.58 19.58 -2.02
C THR A 185 18.19 18.61 -3.15
N PRO A 186 18.95 18.58 -4.26
CA PRO A 186 18.74 17.57 -5.30
C PRO A 186 18.77 16.14 -4.76
N GLU A 187 19.70 15.84 -3.87
CA GLU A 187 19.86 14.51 -3.27
C GLU A 187 18.59 14.11 -2.51
N GLN A 188 17.97 15.04 -1.76
CA GLN A 188 16.71 14.78 -1.07
C GLN A 188 15.53 14.63 -2.03
N ALA A 189 15.42 15.50 -3.03
CA ALA A 189 14.27 15.48 -3.93
C ALA A 189 14.18 14.20 -4.77
N TYR A 190 15.34 13.65 -5.15
CA TYR A 190 15.44 12.38 -5.88
C TYR A 190 15.62 11.16 -4.96
N ALA A 191 15.60 11.32 -3.63
CA ALA A 191 15.76 10.19 -2.72
C ALA A 191 14.48 9.32 -2.73
N PRO A 192 14.61 7.98 -2.70
CA PRO A 192 13.45 7.12 -2.51
C PRO A 192 12.92 7.23 -1.07
N HIS A 193 11.61 7.10 -0.90
CA HIS A 193 11.07 6.58 0.34
C HIS A 193 11.32 5.07 0.39
N ARG A 194 11.86 4.57 1.49
CA ARG A 194 12.17 3.15 1.69
C ARG A 194 11.33 2.56 2.80
N VAL A 195 10.74 1.40 2.54
CA VAL A 195 9.94 0.63 3.48
C VAL A 195 10.25 -0.85 3.33
N GLU A 196 10.19 -1.60 4.42
CA GLU A 196 10.32 -3.05 4.41
C GLU A 196 8.93 -3.69 4.55
N VAL A 197 8.55 -4.52 3.58
CA VAL A 197 7.31 -5.31 3.59
C VAL A 197 7.68 -6.79 3.69
N ASP A 198 7.43 -7.39 4.86
CA ASP A 198 7.72 -8.81 5.11
C ASP A 198 9.14 -9.25 4.70
N GLY A 199 10.13 -8.40 4.97
CA GLY A 199 11.54 -8.64 4.65
C GLY A 199 11.96 -8.26 3.23
N VAL A 200 11.05 -7.70 2.42
CA VAL A 200 11.33 -7.13 1.09
C VAL A 200 11.54 -5.62 1.23
N GLY A 201 12.71 -5.12 0.82
CA GLY A 201 12.99 -3.69 0.72
C GLY A 201 12.34 -3.07 -0.51
N VAL A 202 11.43 -2.12 -0.31
CA VAL A 202 10.72 -1.41 -1.38
C VAL A 202 11.16 0.05 -1.40
N ALA A 203 11.62 0.53 -2.56
CA ALA A 203 12.00 1.92 -2.81
C ALA A 203 10.99 2.60 -3.74
N VAL A 204 10.42 3.73 -3.29
CA VAL A 204 9.48 4.54 -4.07
C VAL A 204 10.12 5.89 -4.42
N LEU A 205 10.30 6.15 -5.70
CA LEU A 205 10.79 7.41 -6.25
C LEU A 205 9.66 8.15 -6.99
N ALA A 206 9.77 9.46 -7.09
CA ALA A 206 8.86 10.25 -7.91
C ALA A 206 9.58 11.36 -8.69
N ALA A 207 9.04 11.71 -9.86
CA ALA A 207 9.54 12.83 -10.65
C ALA A 207 8.49 13.42 -11.61
N ASP A 208 8.67 14.70 -11.90
CA ASP A 208 7.84 15.45 -12.81
C ASP A 208 8.45 15.52 -14.22
N ALA A 209 7.71 15.02 -15.22
CA ALA A 209 8.06 15.07 -16.64
C ALA A 209 7.03 15.83 -17.49
N SER A 210 6.07 16.53 -16.86
CA SER A 210 5.15 17.43 -17.58
C SER A 210 5.85 18.74 -17.99
N PRO A 211 5.21 19.63 -18.77
CA PRO A 211 5.72 20.99 -18.98
C PRO A 211 5.92 21.77 -17.68
N ARG A 212 6.78 22.80 -17.70
CA ARG A 212 6.96 23.68 -16.53
C ARG A 212 5.98 24.84 -16.58
N GLU A 213 5.50 25.24 -15.42
CA GLU A 213 4.67 26.44 -15.27
C GLU A 213 5.49 27.73 -15.10
N SER A 214 6.72 27.59 -14.59
CA SER A 214 7.62 28.70 -14.29
C SER A 214 9.04 28.44 -14.81
N ALA A 215 9.76 29.53 -15.10
CA ALA A 215 11.20 29.46 -15.34
C ALA A 215 12.01 29.36 -14.04
N ASP A 216 11.39 29.53 -12.86
CA ASP A 216 12.09 29.36 -11.58
C ASP A 216 12.69 27.94 -11.48
N PRO A 217 13.98 27.80 -11.11
CA PRO A 217 14.62 26.51 -10.96
C PRO A 217 13.98 25.60 -9.89
N THR A 218 13.07 26.08 -9.04
CA THR A 218 12.31 25.22 -8.09
C THR A 218 11.49 24.13 -8.79
N TRP A 219 11.02 24.36 -10.03
CA TRP A 219 10.32 23.33 -10.81
C TRP A 219 11.26 22.25 -11.36
N ALA A 220 12.57 22.38 -11.23
CA ALA A 220 13.51 21.32 -11.60
C ALA A 220 14.79 21.51 -10.81
N ILE A 221 14.77 20.94 -9.60
CA ILE A 221 15.85 21.11 -8.64
C ILE A 221 17.20 20.66 -9.22
N GLY A 222 18.22 21.47 -8.95
CA GLY A 222 19.60 21.20 -9.33
C GLY A 222 20.56 21.86 -8.34
N PRO A 223 21.88 21.69 -8.54
CA PRO A 223 22.88 22.30 -7.68
C PRO A 223 22.66 23.81 -7.55
N GLY A 224 22.56 24.30 -6.30
CA GLY A 224 22.36 25.73 -6.00
C GLY A 224 20.92 26.24 -6.08
N THR A 225 19.93 25.43 -6.48
CA THR A 225 18.51 25.83 -6.49
C THR A 225 17.97 26.13 -5.08
N GLY A 226 18.46 25.39 -4.09
CA GLY A 226 17.85 25.28 -2.77
C GLY A 226 16.74 24.22 -2.79
N VAL A 227 15.56 24.58 -2.29
CA VAL A 227 14.39 23.70 -2.28
C VAL A 227 13.75 23.58 -3.67
N GLY A 228 13.21 22.42 -4.04
CA GLY A 228 12.61 22.21 -5.37
C GLY A 228 12.06 20.80 -5.60
N ILE A 229 11.59 20.60 -6.83
CA ILE A 229 10.93 19.39 -7.33
C ILE A 229 11.90 18.54 -8.15
N ALA A 230 11.88 17.22 -7.94
CA ALA A 230 12.55 16.25 -8.79
C ALA A 230 11.90 16.21 -10.18
N ALA A 231 12.69 16.43 -11.23
CA ALA A 231 12.20 16.49 -12.61
C ALA A 231 12.86 15.46 -13.54
N ALA A 232 12.12 14.98 -14.54
CA ALA A 232 12.54 14.04 -15.57
C ALA A 232 12.32 14.57 -17.01
N ARG A 233 12.25 15.90 -17.18
CA ARG A 233 12.01 16.57 -18.48
C ARG A 233 13.17 16.52 -19.48
N ARG A 234 14.41 16.35 -19.02
CA ARG A 234 15.59 16.35 -19.90
C ARG A 234 15.70 15.00 -20.63
N PRO A 235 16.19 14.94 -21.88
CA PRO A 235 16.46 13.68 -22.55
C PRO A 235 17.27 12.74 -21.66
N GLY A 236 16.80 11.49 -21.51
CA GLY A 236 17.40 10.47 -20.66
C GLY A 236 17.29 10.70 -19.15
N ALA A 237 16.62 11.76 -18.69
CA ALA A 237 16.33 12.05 -17.28
C ALA A 237 17.48 11.71 -16.29
N PRO A 238 18.71 12.21 -16.50
CA PRO A 238 19.92 11.61 -15.91
C PRO A 238 19.99 11.69 -14.38
N ALA A 239 19.26 12.60 -13.73
CA ALA A 239 19.21 12.67 -12.28
C ALA A 239 18.31 11.58 -11.68
N LEU A 240 17.13 11.37 -12.29
CA LEU A 240 16.23 10.29 -11.91
C LEU A 240 16.85 8.93 -12.21
N VAL A 241 17.46 8.75 -13.39
CA VAL A 241 18.13 7.49 -13.77
C VAL A 241 19.17 7.09 -12.73
N ARG A 242 20.06 8.00 -12.32
CA ARG A 242 21.03 7.71 -11.26
C ARG A 242 20.39 7.32 -9.92
N ALA A 243 19.26 7.92 -9.59
CA ALA A 243 18.54 7.58 -8.36
C ALA A 243 17.90 6.18 -8.44
N VAL A 244 17.36 5.81 -9.61
CA VAL A 244 16.82 4.47 -9.88
C VAL A 244 17.93 3.43 -9.88
N GLU A 245 19.05 3.67 -10.58
CA GLU A 245 20.22 2.77 -10.56
C GLU A 245 20.74 2.55 -9.13
N SER A 246 20.78 3.62 -8.31
CA SER A 246 21.19 3.52 -6.92
C SER A 246 20.19 2.77 -6.05
N ALA A 247 18.89 2.85 -6.33
CA ALA A 247 17.86 2.09 -5.62
C ALA A 247 17.92 0.61 -6.03
N ALA A 248 18.00 0.32 -7.33
CA ALA A 248 18.09 -1.05 -7.86
C ALA A 248 19.33 -1.81 -7.36
N ALA A 249 20.40 -1.10 -6.96
CA ALA A 249 21.59 -1.70 -6.37
C ALA A 249 21.43 -2.10 -4.89
N GLY A 250 20.41 -1.60 -4.18
CA GLY A 250 20.29 -1.75 -2.73
C GLY A 250 18.91 -2.11 -2.20
N ASP A 251 17.89 -2.14 -3.07
CA ASP A 251 16.49 -2.41 -2.72
C ASP A 251 15.96 -3.54 -3.62
N ASP A 252 15.05 -4.37 -3.10
CA ASP A 252 14.54 -5.57 -3.80
C ASP A 252 13.43 -5.24 -4.82
N LEU A 253 12.77 -4.10 -4.64
CA LEU A 253 11.66 -3.63 -5.47
C LEU A 253 11.72 -2.11 -5.65
N VAL A 254 11.91 -1.66 -6.89
CA VAL A 254 12.01 -0.23 -7.25
C VAL A 254 10.77 0.24 -8.01
N VAL A 255 10.05 1.16 -7.38
CA VAL A 255 8.83 1.79 -7.89
C VAL A 255 9.12 3.24 -8.25
N VAL A 256 8.71 3.67 -9.46
CA VAL A 256 8.82 5.06 -9.91
C VAL A 256 7.45 5.61 -10.28
N TYR A 257 6.99 6.62 -9.56
CA TYR A 257 5.74 7.34 -9.85
C TYR A 257 6.05 8.62 -10.65
N LEU A 258 5.44 8.78 -11.82
CA LEU A 258 5.72 9.87 -12.76
C LEU A 258 4.49 10.73 -13.03
N HIS A 259 4.68 12.04 -12.93
CA HIS A 259 3.70 13.00 -13.40
C HIS A 259 4.08 13.42 -14.84
N TRP A 260 3.39 12.89 -15.87
CA TRP A 260 3.89 12.94 -17.26
C TRP A 260 2.83 12.80 -18.36
N GLY A 261 3.22 13.05 -19.61
CA GLY A 261 2.35 12.88 -20.76
C GLY A 261 1.72 14.19 -21.23
N ALA A 262 0.60 14.07 -21.94
CA ALA A 262 -0.13 15.21 -22.48
C ALA A 262 -1.59 15.14 -22.02
N GLU A 263 -2.07 16.22 -21.40
CA GLU A 263 -3.43 16.32 -20.87
C GLU A 263 -4.49 15.94 -21.93
N GLY A 264 -5.45 15.10 -21.52
CA GLY A 264 -6.57 14.65 -22.35
C GLY A 264 -6.19 13.71 -23.50
N ARG A 265 -4.90 13.43 -23.72
CA ARG A 265 -4.47 12.54 -24.81
C ARG A 265 -4.60 11.08 -24.39
N ALA A 266 -5.59 10.38 -24.95
CA ALA A 266 -5.86 8.96 -24.67
C ALA A 266 -4.81 7.95 -25.20
N THR A 267 -3.62 8.39 -25.62
CA THR A 267 -2.51 7.52 -26.04
C THR A 267 -1.19 8.01 -25.46
N PRO A 268 -0.31 7.11 -24.96
CA PRO A 268 0.99 7.50 -24.46
C PRO A 268 1.83 8.22 -25.51
N THR A 269 2.50 9.29 -25.11
CA THR A 269 3.41 10.05 -25.98
C THR A 269 4.73 9.30 -26.19
N ALA A 270 5.46 9.62 -27.26
CA ALA A 270 6.80 9.06 -27.50
C ALA A 270 7.74 9.33 -26.31
N LYS A 271 7.67 10.53 -25.71
CA LYS A 271 8.46 10.89 -24.52
C LYS A 271 8.17 9.99 -23.31
N GLN A 272 6.90 9.64 -23.08
CA GLN A 272 6.54 8.70 -22.01
C GLN A 272 7.13 7.31 -22.30
N GLN A 273 7.00 6.82 -23.54
CA GLN A 273 7.53 5.51 -23.92
C GLN A 273 9.06 5.45 -23.84
N ASP A 274 9.76 6.52 -24.25
CA ASP A 274 11.22 6.63 -24.14
C ASP A 274 11.70 6.66 -22.69
N LEU A 275 11.03 7.44 -21.83
CA LEU A 275 11.38 7.51 -20.42
C LEU A 275 11.06 6.19 -19.70
N ALA A 276 9.95 5.52 -20.02
CA ALA A 276 9.64 4.19 -19.48
C ALA A 276 10.74 3.16 -19.81
N ARG A 277 11.21 3.12 -21.07
CA ARG A 277 12.36 2.28 -21.47
C ARG A 277 13.63 2.64 -20.71
N THR A 278 13.94 3.93 -20.60
CA THR A 278 15.13 4.41 -19.90
C THR A 278 15.13 3.99 -18.43
N LEU A 279 13.98 4.04 -17.76
CA LEU A 279 13.86 3.65 -16.35
C LEU A 279 13.83 2.14 -16.16
N ALA A 280 13.23 1.39 -17.09
CA ALA A 280 13.31 -0.06 -17.10
C ALA A 280 14.79 -0.53 -17.23
N GLU A 281 15.55 0.06 -18.16
CA GLU A 281 16.98 -0.22 -18.33
C GLU A 281 17.82 0.17 -17.10
N ALA A 282 17.38 1.17 -16.33
CA ALA A 282 18.02 1.60 -15.09
C ALA A 282 17.71 0.70 -13.88
N GLY A 283 16.79 -0.27 -14.01
CA GLY A 283 16.42 -1.20 -12.95
C GLY A 283 15.12 -0.86 -12.22
N ALA A 284 14.21 -0.08 -12.80
CA ALA A 284 12.86 0.06 -12.24
C ALA A 284 12.02 -1.20 -12.53
N ASP A 285 11.36 -1.74 -11.50
CA ASP A 285 10.45 -2.87 -11.63
C ASP A 285 9.02 -2.42 -11.97
N VAL A 286 8.63 -1.27 -11.44
CA VAL A 286 7.29 -0.69 -11.62
C VAL A 286 7.40 0.80 -11.94
N VAL A 287 6.83 1.22 -13.06
CA VAL A 287 6.69 2.62 -13.47
C VAL A 287 5.21 2.96 -13.59
N VAL A 288 4.71 3.88 -12.77
CA VAL A 288 3.30 4.30 -12.76
C VAL A 288 3.20 5.78 -13.09
N GLY A 289 2.24 6.14 -13.93
CA GLY A 289 2.07 7.49 -14.44
C GLY A 289 0.72 8.11 -14.12
N SER A 290 0.69 9.43 -13.99
CA SER A 290 -0.52 10.27 -13.93
C SER A 290 -0.38 11.51 -14.84
N HIS A 291 -0.95 12.69 -14.53
CA HIS A 291 -0.97 13.96 -15.30
C HIS A 291 -1.85 14.02 -16.54
N ALA A 292 -1.96 12.95 -17.34
CA ALA A 292 -2.76 13.00 -18.56
C ALA A 292 -4.27 13.25 -18.31
N HIS A 293 -4.73 13.20 -17.06
CA HIS A 293 -6.12 13.30 -16.60
C HIS A 293 -7.09 12.29 -17.24
N VAL A 294 -6.56 11.28 -17.94
CA VAL A 294 -7.30 10.17 -18.53
C VAL A 294 -6.55 8.87 -18.28
N LEU A 295 -7.27 7.75 -18.28
CA LEU A 295 -6.66 6.43 -18.21
C LEU A 295 -5.85 6.16 -19.48
N LEU A 296 -4.64 5.62 -19.32
CA LEU A 296 -3.79 5.15 -20.42
C LEU A 296 -3.44 3.68 -20.24
N GLY A 297 -2.94 3.07 -21.31
CA GLY A 297 -2.60 1.65 -21.31
C GLY A 297 -1.51 1.28 -20.30
N SER A 298 -1.59 0.05 -19.82
CA SER A 298 -0.63 -0.53 -18.87
C SER A 298 -0.25 -1.96 -19.24
N GLY A 299 0.86 -2.47 -18.72
CA GLY A 299 1.36 -3.82 -18.97
C GLY A 299 2.87 -3.93 -18.82
N LEU A 300 3.45 -5.05 -19.24
CA LEU A 300 4.88 -5.33 -19.13
C LEU A 300 5.68 -4.80 -20.32
N LEU A 301 6.74 -4.06 -20.03
CA LEU A 301 7.81 -3.67 -20.94
C LEU A 301 9.05 -4.51 -20.60
N GLY A 302 9.20 -5.65 -21.26
CA GLY A 302 10.15 -6.66 -20.78
C GLY A 302 9.66 -7.22 -19.44
N GLU A 303 10.45 -7.05 -18.38
CA GLU A 303 10.08 -7.45 -17.02
C GLU A 303 9.48 -6.30 -16.19
N THR A 304 9.72 -5.03 -16.58
CA THR A 304 9.20 -3.84 -15.90
C THR A 304 7.71 -3.65 -16.18
N TYR A 305 6.90 -3.48 -15.15
CA TYR A 305 5.52 -3.06 -15.30
C TYR A 305 5.42 -1.56 -15.55
N VAL A 306 4.64 -1.16 -16.56
CA VAL A 306 4.39 0.24 -16.90
C VAL A 306 2.90 0.51 -16.91
N SER A 307 2.44 1.51 -16.17
CA SER A 307 1.13 2.15 -16.34
C SER A 307 1.33 3.58 -16.81
N TYR A 308 0.90 3.92 -18.02
CA TYR A 308 1.19 5.25 -18.57
C TYR A 308 0.35 6.38 -17.96
N GLY A 309 -0.80 6.08 -17.35
CA GLY A 309 -1.74 7.11 -16.89
C GLY A 309 -2.88 6.52 -16.08
N LEU A 310 -3.00 6.91 -14.82
CA LEU A 310 -4.09 6.53 -13.92
C LEU A 310 -5.25 7.54 -13.87
N GLY A 311 -5.15 8.64 -14.62
CA GLY A 311 -6.17 9.69 -14.67
C GLY A 311 -6.35 10.42 -13.33
N ASN A 312 -7.53 10.99 -13.15
CA ASN A 312 -7.92 11.68 -11.92
C ASN A 312 -8.39 10.67 -10.87
N PHE A 313 -8.25 10.98 -9.59
CA PHE A 313 -8.80 10.19 -8.48
C PHE A 313 -9.85 10.98 -7.70
N ALA A 314 -9.43 11.98 -6.90
CA ALA A 314 -10.33 12.94 -6.27
C ALA A 314 -10.16 14.28 -6.98
N TRP A 315 -11.22 14.76 -7.62
CA TRP A 315 -11.14 15.86 -8.59
C TRP A 315 -12.33 16.81 -8.52
N TYR A 316 -12.09 18.09 -8.73
CA TYR A 316 -13.08 19.17 -8.61
C TYR A 316 -14.16 19.21 -9.71
N HIS A 317 -14.09 18.33 -10.72
CA HIS A 317 -15.13 18.17 -11.75
C HIS A 317 -15.17 16.74 -12.33
N GLY A 318 -16.30 16.33 -12.92
CA GLY A 318 -16.48 15.00 -13.52
C GLY A 318 -16.29 14.88 -15.04
N ARG A 319 -15.55 15.78 -15.71
CA ARG A 319 -15.40 15.75 -17.19
C ARG A 319 -14.61 14.54 -17.70
N GLN A 320 -13.54 14.16 -16.99
CA GLN A 320 -12.78 12.93 -17.20
C GLN A 320 -13.00 12.07 -15.96
N SER A 321 -14.15 11.40 -15.93
CA SER A 321 -14.67 10.77 -14.73
C SER A 321 -14.16 9.35 -14.49
N GLU A 322 -13.59 8.71 -15.50
CA GLU A 322 -13.06 7.36 -15.40
C GLU A 322 -11.84 7.34 -14.47
N THR A 323 -11.92 6.53 -13.42
CA THR A 323 -10.90 6.46 -12.37
C THR A 323 -10.83 5.06 -11.78
N GLY A 324 -9.86 4.82 -10.90
CA GLY A 324 -9.74 3.58 -10.18
C GLY A 324 -8.47 3.46 -9.37
N VAL A 325 -8.32 2.30 -8.74
CA VAL A 325 -7.07 1.88 -8.08
C VAL A 325 -6.48 0.72 -8.85
N LEU A 326 -5.23 0.90 -9.30
CA LEU A 326 -4.41 -0.17 -9.85
C LEU A 326 -3.78 -0.93 -8.68
N ARG A 327 -3.92 -2.26 -8.64
CA ARG A 327 -3.21 -3.11 -7.69
C ARG A 327 -2.30 -4.09 -8.41
N LEU A 328 -1.08 -4.19 -7.93
CA LEU A 328 -0.05 -5.06 -8.48
C LEU A 328 0.42 -6.03 -7.41
N ARG A 329 0.38 -7.30 -7.75
CA ARG A 329 1.01 -8.35 -6.95
C ARG A 329 2.41 -8.57 -7.49
N VAL A 330 3.41 -8.32 -6.66
CA VAL A 330 4.82 -8.46 -7.02
C VAL A 330 5.39 -9.61 -6.20
N ARG A 331 5.90 -10.63 -6.87
CA ARG A 331 6.62 -11.73 -6.23
C ARG A 331 8.11 -11.45 -6.28
N ILE A 332 8.78 -11.59 -5.14
CA ILE A 332 10.23 -11.56 -5.05
C ILE A 332 10.72 -13.00 -4.90
N GLU A 333 11.61 -13.43 -5.77
CA GLU A 333 12.27 -14.74 -5.73
C GLU A 333 13.79 -14.52 -5.86
N ASP A 334 14.54 -14.90 -4.83
CA ASP A 334 15.99 -14.70 -4.76
C ASP A 334 16.43 -13.25 -5.05
N GLY A 335 15.68 -12.27 -4.53
CA GLY A 335 15.93 -10.84 -4.75
C GLY A 335 15.53 -10.31 -6.12
N VAL A 336 14.84 -11.11 -6.95
CA VAL A 336 14.32 -10.68 -8.25
C VAL A 336 12.82 -10.42 -8.16
N ALA A 337 12.41 -9.18 -8.42
CA ALA A 337 11.00 -8.79 -8.46
C ALA A 337 10.33 -9.17 -9.79
N ARG A 338 9.11 -9.72 -9.71
CA ARG A 338 8.27 -10.02 -10.86
C ARG A 338 6.82 -9.65 -10.58
N VAL A 339 6.22 -8.85 -11.45
CA VAL A 339 4.77 -8.61 -11.38
C VAL A 339 4.03 -9.84 -11.87
N VAL A 340 3.33 -10.51 -10.96
CA VAL A 340 2.61 -11.79 -11.19
C VAL A 340 1.09 -11.63 -11.16
N GLY A 341 0.59 -10.42 -10.91
CA GLY A 341 -0.84 -10.12 -11.00
C GLY A 341 -1.13 -8.64 -11.13
N GLU A 342 -2.13 -8.30 -11.94
CA GLU A 342 -2.67 -6.95 -12.07
C GLU A 342 -4.19 -6.96 -11.81
N GLN A 343 -4.68 -5.98 -11.04
CA GLN A 343 -6.10 -5.77 -10.80
C GLN A 343 -6.45 -4.30 -10.97
N TRP A 344 -7.61 -4.04 -11.57
CA TRP A 344 -8.17 -2.70 -11.68
C TRP A 344 -9.46 -2.62 -10.87
N TRP A 345 -9.50 -1.70 -9.92
CA TRP A 345 -10.67 -1.40 -9.09
C TRP A 345 -11.33 -0.15 -9.64
N PRO A 346 -12.32 -0.28 -10.55
CA PRO A 346 -12.84 0.86 -11.28
C PRO A 346 -13.78 1.69 -10.41
N GLY A 347 -13.68 3.00 -10.58
CA GLY A 347 -14.58 3.98 -10.00
C GLY A 347 -14.98 5.05 -11.01
N VAL A 348 -15.79 5.98 -10.54
CA VAL A 348 -16.24 7.14 -11.30
C VAL A 348 -16.21 8.38 -10.42
N ILE A 349 -15.68 9.48 -10.95
CA ILE A 349 -15.80 10.80 -10.31
C ILE A 349 -17.19 11.35 -10.64
N PRO A 350 -17.96 11.82 -9.65
CA PRO A 350 -19.30 12.37 -9.88
C PRO A 350 -19.28 13.52 -10.91
N PRO A 351 -20.39 13.78 -11.64
CA PRO A 351 -20.44 14.85 -12.64
C PRO A 351 -20.02 16.24 -12.12
N GLY A 352 -20.37 16.53 -10.86
CA GLY A 352 -20.01 17.78 -10.17
C GLY A 352 -18.59 17.82 -9.58
N GLY A 353 -17.80 16.76 -9.76
CA GLY A 353 -16.56 16.55 -9.01
C GLY A 353 -16.80 15.89 -7.65
N GLY A 354 -15.71 15.53 -6.99
CA GLY A 354 -15.71 14.92 -5.66
C GLY A 354 -14.74 13.74 -5.56
N VAL A 355 -14.92 12.98 -4.49
CA VAL A 355 -14.20 11.73 -4.25
C VAL A 355 -14.73 10.62 -5.17
N PRO A 356 -13.88 9.68 -5.59
CA PRO A 356 -14.26 8.61 -6.51
C PRO A 356 -15.29 7.67 -5.87
N GLN A 357 -16.33 7.33 -6.63
CA GLN A 357 -17.35 6.35 -6.24
C GLN A 357 -17.05 5.01 -6.88
N ALA A 358 -17.27 3.91 -6.14
CA ALA A 358 -17.12 2.57 -6.70
C ALA A 358 -18.19 2.33 -7.78
N LEU A 359 -17.80 1.76 -8.92
CA LEU A 359 -18.80 1.34 -9.90
C LEU A 359 -19.68 0.21 -9.33
N PRO A 360 -20.98 0.18 -9.72
CA PRO A 360 -21.85 -0.96 -9.44
C PRO A 360 -21.20 -2.27 -9.90
N ARG A 361 -21.38 -3.35 -9.14
CA ARG A 361 -20.76 -4.66 -9.46
C ARG A 361 -21.06 -5.13 -10.88
N SER A 362 -22.26 -4.84 -11.40
CA SER A 362 -22.68 -5.15 -12.77
C SER A 362 -21.80 -4.50 -13.84
N ASP A 363 -21.24 -3.32 -13.56
CA ASP A 363 -20.58 -2.47 -14.54
C ASP A 363 -19.05 -2.64 -14.50
N ARG A 364 -18.52 -3.18 -13.40
CA ARG A 364 -17.07 -3.38 -13.20
C ARG A 364 -16.43 -4.24 -14.30
N PRO A 365 -17.00 -5.37 -14.75
CA PRO A 365 -16.37 -6.17 -15.79
C PRO A 365 -16.16 -5.40 -17.10
N ALA A 366 -17.13 -4.56 -17.50
CA ALA A 366 -17.03 -3.72 -18.68
C ALA A 366 -15.94 -2.65 -18.51
N ALA A 367 -15.88 -1.98 -17.36
CA ALA A 367 -14.86 -0.99 -17.06
C ALA A 367 -13.44 -1.60 -17.01
N VAL A 368 -13.27 -2.78 -16.42
CA VAL A 368 -12.00 -3.53 -16.44
C VAL A 368 -11.61 -3.93 -17.85
N GLY A 369 -12.58 -4.36 -18.68
CA GLY A 369 -12.37 -4.66 -20.09
C GLY A 369 -11.92 -3.44 -20.89
N ALA A 370 -12.54 -2.27 -20.65
CA ALA A 370 -12.16 -1.00 -21.25
C ALA A 370 -10.75 -0.56 -20.83
N TRP A 371 -10.42 -0.65 -19.55
CA TRP A 371 -9.07 -0.36 -19.04
C TRP A 371 -8.01 -1.27 -19.69
N ARG A 372 -8.22 -2.59 -19.72
CA ARG A 372 -7.31 -3.54 -20.40
C ARG A 372 -7.16 -3.25 -21.88
N ALA A 373 -8.23 -2.79 -22.54
CA ALA A 373 -8.23 -2.44 -23.95
C ALA A 373 -7.29 -1.26 -24.27
N LEU A 374 -7.00 -0.37 -23.31
CA LEU A 374 -6.06 0.75 -23.46
C LEU A 374 -4.62 0.28 -23.70
N ARG A 375 -4.27 -0.97 -23.34
CA ARG A 375 -2.96 -1.58 -23.65
C ARG A 375 -2.70 -1.66 -25.15
N ARG A 376 -3.74 -1.75 -25.99
CA ARG A 376 -3.57 -1.89 -27.44
C ARG A 376 -2.80 -0.71 -28.02
N GLY A 377 -1.78 -1.01 -28.83
CA GLY A 377 -0.95 0.02 -29.47
C GLY A 377 0.15 0.61 -28.59
N THR A 378 0.30 0.17 -27.34
CA THR A 378 1.40 0.61 -26.44
C THR A 378 2.69 -0.19 -26.61
N GLY A 379 2.60 -1.40 -27.18
CA GLY A 379 3.71 -2.36 -27.23
C GLY A 379 3.95 -3.13 -25.92
N LEU A 380 3.14 -2.88 -24.87
CA LEU A 380 3.22 -3.59 -23.60
C LEU A 380 2.55 -4.96 -23.68
N ALA A 381 3.15 -5.96 -23.03
CA ALA A 381 2.57 -7.28 -22.86
C ALA A 381 1.59 -7.33 -21.68
N ALA A 382 0.70 -8.33 -21.67
CA ALA A 382 -0.15 -8.59 -20.51
C ALA A 382 0.66 -9.24 -19.39
N VAL A 383 0.35 -8.91 -18.13
CA VAL A 383 0.90 -9.65 -16.98
C VAL A 383 0.37 -11.09 -17.00
N PRO A 384 1.22 -12.13 -16.86
CA PRO A 384 0.79 -13.52 -16.81
C PRO A 384 -0.28 -13.78 -15.72
N GLY A 385 -1.23 -14.68 -15.98
CA GLY A 385 -2.29 -14.99 -15.00
C GLY A 385 -3.40 -13.92 -14.88
N SER A 386 -3.22 -12.74 -15.44
CA SER A 386 -4.20 -11.64 -15.41
C SER A 386 -5.48 -11.89 -16.23
N GLY A 387 -5.48 -12.97 -17.04
CA GLY A 387 -6.65 -13.41 -17.81
C GLY A 387 -7.68 -14.21 -17.01
N GLY A 388 -7.43 -14.52 -15.74
CA GLY A 388 -8.17 -15.53 -14.96
C GLY A 388 -9.13 -15.02 -13.88
N GLN A 389 -9.79 -13.88 -14.07
CA GLN A 389 -11.00 -13.53 -13.27
C GLN A 389 -12.19 -13.35 -14.20
N GLN A 390 -12.55 -14.43 -14.89
CA GLN A 390 -13.93 -14.72 -15.29
C GLN A 390 -14.32 -16.01 -14.58
N ALA A 391 -15.05 -15.89 -13.48
CA ALA A 391 -15.85 -16.94 -12.84
C ALA A 391 -16.81 -16.22 -11.86
N GLU A 392 -18.12 -16.39 -11.81
CA GLU A 392 -19.09 -17.16 -12.58
C GLU A 392 -20.42 -16.40 -12.42
N GLN A 393 -21.05 -16.02 -13.53
CA GLN A 393 -22.47 -15.71 -13.55
C GLN A 393 -23.23 -17.03 -13.64
N ARG A 394 -24.17 -17.28 -12.72
CA ARG A 394 -25.40 -18.01 -13.03
C ARG A 394 -26.59 -17.32 -12.40
N ASP A 395 -27.57 -17.09 -13.27
CA ASP A 395 -28.86 -16.45 -13.06
C ASP A 395 -29.59 -16.93 -11.81
N GLY A 396 -30.24 -15.99 -11.15
CA GLY A 396 -31.25 -16.19 -10.12
C GLY A 396 -32.23 -15.03 -10.15
N GLN A 397 -33.14 -15.07 -11.12
CA GLN A 397 -34.29 -14.19 -11.25
C GLN A 397 -35.29 -14.41 -10.09
N GLN A 398 -36.05 -13.35 -9.74
CA GLN A 398 -37.21 -13.24 -8.82
C GLN A 398 -36.87 -12.56 -7.48
N GLY A 399 -37.54 -11.48 -7.04
CA GLY A 399 -38.68 -10.75 -7.60
C GLY A 399 -38.90 -9.44 -6.84
N GLU A 400 -39.39 -8.42 -7.54
CA GLU A 400 -40.00 -7.24 -6.93
C GLU A 400 -41.22 -7.65 -6.10
N GLN A 401 -41.32 -7.21 -4.83
CA GLN A 401 -42.51 -6.57 -4.24
C GLN A 401 -42.16 -5.91 -2.89
N GLY A 402 -42.66 -4.69 -2.67
CA GLY A 402 -43.03 -4.18 -1.34
C GLY A 402 -42.06 -3.19 -0.69
N GLY A 403 -42.42 -1.91 -0.73
CA GLY A 403 -41.64 -0.81 -0.21
C GLY A 403 -41.55 -0.73 1.32
N ALA A 404 -40.34 -0.43 1.78
CA ALA A 404 -40.03 0.52 2.83
C ALA A 404 -38.77 1.24 2.34
N GLU A 405 -38.65 2.56 2.50
CA GLU A 405 -37.38 3.26 2.25
C GLU A 405 -36.31 2.60 3.12
N ILE A 406 -35.50 1.77 2.49
CA ILE A 406 -34.37 1.13 3.13
C ILE A 406 -33.36 2.25 3.34
N GLU A 407 -33.26 2.75 4.58
CA GLU A 407 -32.21 3.69 4.95
C GLU A 407 -30.85 3.13 4.50
N ALA A 408 -30.12 3.95 3.75
CA ALA A 408 -28.82 3.57 3.21
C ALA A 408 -27.88 3.28 4.38
N LEU A 409 -27.26 2.10 4.38
CA LEU A 409 -26.24 1.80 5.39
C LEU A 409 -25.07 2.79 5.22
N PRO A 410 -24.46 3.24 6.32
CA PRO A 410 -23.17 3.91 6.27
C PRO A 410 -22.14 3.07 5.51
N ALA A 411 -21.12 3.71 4.96
CA ALA A 411 -20.01 2.99 4.32
C ALA A 411 -19.42 1.94 5.27
N TYR A 412 -19.16 0.74 4.75
CA TYR A 412 -18.52 -0.32 5.53
C TYR A 412 -17.12 0.12 5.96
N VAL A 413 -16.84 0.00 7.26
CA VAL A 413 -15.49 0.18 7.80
C VAL A 413 -14.86 -1.20 7.95
N GLY A 414 -13.75 -1.44 7.26
CA GLY A 414 -12.91 -2.61 7.44
C GLY A 414 -11.46 -2.18 7.53
N ARG A 415 -10.92 -2.08 8.74
CA ARG A 415 -9.53 -1.64 8.98
C ARG A 415 -8.70 -2.78 9.54
N VAL A 416 -7.50 -2.97 8.99
CA VAL A 416 -6.49 -3.90 9.50
C VAL A 416 -5.38 -3.09 10.16
N ARG A 417 -5.06 -3.36 11.42
CA ARG A 417 -3.97 -2.70 12.14
C ARG A 417 -3.07 -3.71 12.83
N ARG A 418 -1.79 -3.37 12.99
CA ARG A 418 -0.92 -4.06 13.95
C ARG A 418 -1.50 -3.86 15.35
N LEU A 419 -1.35 -4.86 16.22
CA LEU A 419 -1.75 -4.72 17.63
C LEU A 419 -0.95 -3.61 18.30
N ASP A 420 -1.64 -2.58 18.76
CA ASP A 420 -1.08 -1.50 19.56
C ASP A 420 -0.81 -1.96 21.01
N ALA A 421 -0.15 -1.09 21.80
CA ALA A 421 0.22 -1.43 23.17
C ALA A 421 -1.00 -1.66 24.08
N ALA A 422 -2.10 -0.92 23.86
CA ALA A 422 -3.32 -1.05 24.65
C ALA A 422 -4.02 -2.39 24.40
N THR A 423 -4.12 -2.81 23.15
CA THR A 423 -4.70 -4.08 22.75
C THR A 423 -3.86 -5.25 23.26
N ARG A 424 -2.54 -5.17 23.13
CA ARG A 424 -1.63 -6.20 23.69
C ARG A 424 -1.77 -6.32 25.20
N ALA A 425 -1.95 -5.21 25.92
CA ALA A 425 -2.14 -5.22 27.35
C ALA A 425 -3.46 -5.89 27.77
N ARG A 426 -4.54 -5.70 26.99
CA ARG A 426 -5.82 -6.41 27.19
C ARG A 426 -5.69 -7.92 26.98
N MET A 427 -4.89 -8.33 25.98
CA MET A 427 -4.74 -9.74 25.59
C MET A 427 -3.75 -10.54 26.45
N LEU A 428 -2.73 -9.88 27.00
CA LEU A 428 -1.63 -10.54 27.69
C LEU A 428 -2.10 -11.29 28.94
N GLY A 429 -1.92 -12.61 28.94
CA GLY A 429 -2.35 -13.49 30.03
C GLY A 429 -3.82 -13.93 29.96
N VAL A 430 -4.59 -13.35 29.02
CA VAL A 430 -6.02 -13.60 28.79
C VAL A 430 -6.18 -14.48 27.56
N SER A 431 -6.39 -13.90 26.38
CA SER A 431 -6.45 -14.60 25.09
C SER A 431 -5.08 -14.90 24.48
N HIS A 432 -3.98 -14.34 25.02
CA HIS A 432 -2.63 -14.53 24.48
C HIS A 432 -1.54 -14.71 25.55
N ARG A 433 -0.73 -15.75 25.39
CA ARG A 433 0.42 -16.07 26.25
C ARG A 433 1.64 -16.34 25.35
N PRO A 434 2.60 -15.38 25.24
CA PRO A 434 3.72 -15.50 24.29
C PRO A 434 4.56 -16.76 24.44
N ALA A 435 4.61 -17.35 25.64
CA ALA A 435 5.39 -18.55 25.92
C ALA A 435 4.73 -19.86 25.46
N SER A 436 3.41 -19.87 25.23
CA SER A 436 2.65 -21.10 24.95
C SER A 436 1.76 -21.01 23.71
N CYS A 437 1.48 -19.81 23.20
CA CYS A 437 0.65 -19.62 22.03
C CYS A 437 1.44 -19.86 20.74
N PRO A 438 0.83 -20.47 19.72
CA PRO A 438 1.54 -20.83 18.49
C PRO A 438 1.84 -19.63 17.58
N VAL A 439 1.21 -18.48 17.82
CA VAL A 439 1.34 -17.27 17.01
C VAL A 439 2.10 -16.20 17.78
N ARG A 440 2.94 -15.39 17.10
CA ARG A 440 3.64 -14.26 17.73
C ARG A 440 2.80 -12.99 17.62
N TRP A 441 3.04 -12.01 18.50
CA TRP A 441 2.40 -10.68 18.42
C TRP A 441 2.53 -10.01 17.05
N ALA A 442 3.67 -10.18 16.38
CA ALA A 442 3.93 -9.60 15.07
C ALA A 442 3.04 -10.18 13.96
N ASP A 443 2.50 -11.39 14.17
CA ASP A 443 1.70 -12.11 13.19
C ASP A 443 0.19 -11.91 13.43
N LEU A 444 -0.21 -11.21 14.51
CA LEU A 444 -1.60 -10.87 14.79
C LEU A 444 -1.97 -9.47 14.27
N ARG A 445 -3.23 -9.31 13.85
CA ARG A 445 -3.82 -8.04 13.42
C ARG A 445 -5.12 -7.79 14.16
N LEU A 446 -5.32 -6.55 14.59
CA LEU A 446 -6.62 -6.06 15.06
C LEU A 446 -7.41 -5.60 13.84
N LEU A 447 -8.61 -6.14 13.71
CA LEU A 447 -9.61 -5.74 12.74
C LEU A 447 -10.65 -4.86 13.43
N THR A 448 -11.04 -3.77 12.76
CA THR A 448 -12.23 -3.00 13.11
C THR A 448 -13.21 -3.10 11.96
N LEU A 449 -14.36 -3.74 12.20
CA LEU A 449 -15.32 -4.15 11.16
C LEU A 449 -16.71 -3.57 11.43
N SER A 450 -17.35 -2.99 10.41
CA SER A 450 -18.78 -2.66 10.48
C SER A 450 -19.63 -3.92 10.37
N TYR A 451 -20.75 -3.96 11.07
CA TYR A 451 -21.72 -5.05 10.95
C TYR A 451 -23.15 -4.51 11.04
N VAL A 452 -24.13 -5.24 10.53
CA VAL A 452 -25.55 -4.91 10.71
C VAL A 452 -26.09 -5.68 11.90
N GLY A 453 -26.67 -4.99 12.88
CA GLY A 453 -27.28 -5.61 14.05
C GLY A 453 -28.53 -6.43 13.73
N PHE A 454 -28.97 -7.26 14.68
CA PHE A 454 -30.26 -7.97 14.58
C PHE A 454 -31.47 -7.01 14.51
N ASP A 455 -31.33 -5.81 15.06
CA ASP A 455 -32.27 -4.70 14.94
C ASP A 455 -32.19 -3.97 13.58
N GLY A 456 -31.23 -4.32 12.74
CA GLY A 456 -30.97 -3.66 11.45
C GLY A 456 -30.10 -2.41 11.56
N VAL A 457 -29.64 -2.05 12.77
CA VAL A 457 -28.82 -0.86 13.00
C VAL A 457 -27.34 -1.20 12.74
N PRO A 458 -26.61 -0.39 11.95
CA PRO A 458 -25.18 -0.59 11.75
C PRO A 458 -24.40 -0.37 13.06
N GLY A 459 -23.47 -1.27 13.35
CA GLY A 459 -22.52 -1.20 14.46
C GLY A 459 -21.09 -1.37 13.96
N THR A 460 -20.13 -1.26 14.87
CA THR A 460 -18.71 -1.55 14.63
C THR A 460 -18.21 -2.48 15.72
N GLY A 461 -17.40 -3.48 15.35
CA GLY A 461 -16.81 -4.45 16.25
C GLY A 461 -15.33 -4.65 16.03
N GLU A 462 -14.71 -5.36 16.96
CA GLU A 462 -13.28 -5.67 16.95
C GLU A 462 -13.06 -7.18 16.87
N MET A 463 -12.06 -7.59 16.09
CA MET A 463 -11.65 -8.99 15.97
C MET A 463 -10.14 -9.07 15.84
N VAL A 464 -9.48 -10.02 16.51
CA VAL A 464 -8.07 -10.31 16.26
C VAL A 464 -7.96 -11.57 15.42
N VAL A 465 -7.09 -11.55 14.41
CA VAL A 465 -6.81 -12.69 13.52
C VAL A 465 -5.33 -12.73 13.15
N HIS A 466 -4.89 -13.83 12.54
CA HIS A 466 -3.57 -13.92 11.92
C HIS A 466 -3.48 -13.01 10.69
N ARG A 467 -2.33 -12.39 10.45
CA ARG A 467 -2.11 -11.42 9.37
C ARG A 467 -2.46 -11.98 7.99
N ASP A 468 -2.13 -13.25 7.74
CA ASP A 468 -2.37 -13.93 6.47
C ASP A 468 -3.86 -14.05 6.10
N VAL A 469 -4.75 -14.08 7.09
CA VAL A 469 -6.21 -14.19 6.87
C VAL A 469 -6.96 -12.89 7.16
N ALA A 470 -6.25 -11.84 7.62
CA ALA A 470 -6.84 -10.56 7.98
C ALA A 470 -7.66 -9.94 6.86
N ARG A 471 -7.15 -10.04 5.63
CA ARG A 471 -7.82 -9.52 4.45
C ARG A 471 -9.09 -10.30 4.11
N ASP A 472 -9.02 -11.63 4.13
CA ASP A 472 -10.18 -12.49 3.85
C ASP A 472 -11.33 -12.17 4.79
N VAL A 473 -11.04 -12.05 6.09
CA VAL A 473 -12.05 -11.74 7.10
C VAL A 473 -12.65 -10.34 6.85
N VAL A 474 -11.84 -9.32 6.54
CA VAL A 474 -12.37 -7.98 6.19
C VAL A 474 -13.28 -8.02 4.97
N GLU A 475 -12.95 -8.81 3.96
CA GLU A 475 -13.76 -8.94 2.74
C GLU A 475 -15.05 -9.73 2.99
N VAL A 476 -14.98 -10.82 3.77
CA VAL A 476 -16.16 -11.57 4.20
C VAL A 476 -17.14 -10.67 4.93
N PHE A 477 -16.67 -9.94 5.95
CA PHE A 477 -17.58 -9.09 6.75
C PHE A 477 -18.16 -7.92 5.96
N GLU A 478 -17.52 -7.48 4.88
CA GLU A 478 -18.15 -6.52 3.95
C GLU A 478 -19.31 -7.17 3.20
N GLU A 479 -19.14 -8.37 2.66
CA GLU A 479 -20.21 -9.10 1.96
C GLU A 479 -21.40 -9.35 2.90
N LEU A 480 -21.12 -9.69 4.16
CA LEU A 480 -22.14 -9.80 5.21
C LEU A 480 -22.86 -8.46 5.46
N TYR A 481 -22.11 -7.36 5.58
CA TYR A 481 -22.65 -6.04 5.85
C TYR A 481 -23.54 -5.53 4.71
N GLU A 482 -23.07 -5.65 3.46
CA GLU A 482 -23.84 -5.31 2.27
C GLU A 482 -25.05 -6.22 2.08
N GLY A 483 -24.89 -7.52 2.38
CA GLY A 483 -25.97 -8.51 2.41
C GLY A 483 -26.92 -8.35 3.59
N ARG A 484 -26.66 -7.40 4.50
CA ARG A 484 -27.43 -7.14 5.73
C ARG A 484 -27.60 -8.39 6.60
N PHE A 485 -26.62 -9.30 6.56
CA PHE A 485 -26.62 -10.45 7.44
C PHE A 485 -26.46 -9.98 8.90
N PRO A 486 -27.40 -10.32 9.80
CA PRO A 486 -27.40 -9.77 11.13
C PRO A 486 -26.31 -10.41 11.99
N ILE A 487 -25.45 -9.58 12.59
CA ILE A 487 -24.47 -9.95 13.60
C ILE A 487 -24.93 -9.40 14.95
N ARG A 488 -24.91 -10.24 16.00
CA ARG A 488 -25.41 -9.82 17.32
C ARG A 488 -24.46 -8.84 18.00
N ARG A 489 -23.18 -9.15 17.98
CA ARG A 489 -22.07 -8.34 18.49
C ARG A 489 -20.76 -8.91 17.96
N MET A 490 -19.69 -8.13 18.07
CA MET A 490 -18.34 -8.54 17.70
C MET A 490 -17.35 -7.82 18.62
N GLU A 491 -16.94 -8.53 19.67
CA GLU A 491 -16.03 -8.08 20.71
C GLU A 491 -14.87 -9.05 20.82
N LEU A 492 -13.68 -8.57 21.21
CA LEU A 492 -12.57 -9.45 21.52
C LEU A 492 -12.94 -10.36 22.69
N VAL A 493 -12.47 -11.61 22.67
CA VAL A 493 -12.73 -12.58 23.74
C VAL A 493 -12.19 -12.11 25.10
N ASP A 494 -11.26 -11.15 25.10
CA ASP A 494 -10.73 -10.49 26.30
C ASP A 494 -11.78 -9.69 27.08
N ALA A 495 -12.89 -9.30 26.45
CA ALA A 495 -14.05 -8.73 27.14
C ALA A 495 -14.78 -9.76 28.05
N TYR A 496 -14.43 -11.04 27.89
CA TYR A 496 -14.95 -12.18 28.61
C TYR A 496 -13.84 -12.92 29.38
N ASP A 497 -12.73 -12.24 29.70
CA ASP A 497 -11.58 -12.85 30.39
C ASP A 497 -10.99 -14.08 29.67
N GLY A 498 -11.17 -14.17 28.35
CA GLY A 498 -10.72 -15.32 27.53
C GLY A 498 -11.64 -16.55 27.62
N ASP A 499 -12.75 -16.45 28.35
CA ASP A 499 -13.75 -17.51 28.49
C ASP A 499 -14.60 -17.62 27.21
N ASP A 500 -14.37 -18.72 26.50
CA ASP A 500 -15.03 -19.04 25.24
C ASP A 500 -16.53 -19.31 25.41
N ASP A 501 -16.91 -20.02 26.48
CA ASP A 501 -18.29 -20.36 26.77
C ASP A 501 -19.09 -19.10 27.12
N ALA A 502 -18.48 -18.18 27.87
CA ALA A 502 -19.08 -16.87 28.16
C ALA A 502 -19.26 -16.02 26.90
N SER A 503 -18.25 -15.99 26.01
CA SER A 503 -18.31 -15.31 24.70
C SER A 503 -19.41 -15.90 23.82
N MET A 504 -19.49 -17.23 23.71
CA MET A 504 -20.54 -17.94 22.97
C MET A 504 -21.93 -17.68 23.56
N ALA A 505 -22.09 -17.75 24.88
CA ALA A 505 -23.36 -17.47 25.57
C ALA A 505 -23.83 -16.02 25.35
N ALA A 506 -22.92 -15.07 25.21
CA ALA A 506 -23.21 -13.68 24.83
C ALA A 506 -23.57 -13.51 23.34
N ASN A 507 -23.51 -14.59 22.56
CA ASN A 507 -23.71 -14.64 21.12
C ASN A 507 -22.70 -13.75 20.37
N ASN A 508 -21.44 -13.79 20.83
CA ASN A 508 -20.37 -12.98 20.27
C ASN A 508 -19.76 -13.63 19.03
N THR A 509 -19.73 -12.88 17.92
CA THR A 509 -18.96 -13.27 16.75
C THR A 509 -17.49 -12.95 17.00
N SER A 510 -16.62 -13.97 17.00
CA SER A 510 -15.24 -13.84 17.49
C SER A 510 -14.25 -14.70 16.70
N ALA A 511 -12.94 -14.47 16.88
CA ALA A 511 -11.89 -15.20 16.15
C ALA A 511 -10.72 -15.62 17.04
N TYR A 512 -9.73 -14.78 17.31
CA TYR A 512 -8.56 -15.23 18.06
C TYR A 512 -8.86 -15.53 19.54
N ASN A 513 -8.55 -16.75 19.97
CA ASN A 513 -8.47 -17.15 21.38
C ASN A 513 -7.44 -18.28 21.53
N CYS A 514 -6.31 -18.01 22.19
CA CYS A 514 -5.29 -19.04 22.40
C CYS A 514 -5.67 -20.01 23.51
N ARG A 515 -6.37 -21.07 23.12
CA ARG A 515 -6.83 -22.16 23.98
C ARG A 515 -6.74 -23.52 23.29
N THR A 516 -6.90 -24.58 24.07
CA THR A 516 -7.19 -25.90 23.53
C THR A 516 -8.66 -26.02 23.13
N VAL A 517 -8.98 -27.00 22.30
CA VAL A 517 -10.36 -27.41 22.04
C VAL A 517 -10.93 -28.00 23.32
N ALA A 518 -12.15 -27.60 23.70
CA ALA A 518 -12.79 -28.02 24.93
C ALA A 518 -12.80 -29.55 25.08
N GLY A 519 -12.36 -30.04 26.24
CA GLY A 519 -12.27 -31.47 26.52
C GLY A 519 -11.08 -32.19 25.88
N THR A 520 -10.12 -31.47 25.29
CA THR A 520 -8.92 -32.05 24.65
C THR A 520 -7.64 -31.29 25.00
N ASP A 521 -6.48 -31.90 24.70
CA ASP A 521 -5.16 -31.26 24.77
C ASP A 521 -4.72 -30.62 23.44
N SER A 522 -5.56 -30.68 22.40
CA SER A 522 -5.26 -30.14 21.07
C SER A 522 -5.53 -28.65 21.01
N LEU A 523 -4.63 -27.87 20.39
CA LEU A 523 -4.86 -26.45 20.13
C LEU A 523 -6.04 -26.27 19.17
N SER A 524 -6.89 -25.27 19.46
CA SER A 524 -7.98 -24.85 18.58
C SER A 524 -7.44 -24.06 17.38
N ASP A 525 -8.14 -24.08 16.24
CA ASP A 525 -7.85 -23.20 15.08
C ASP A 525 -7.92 -21.71 15.47
N HIS A 526 -8.72 -21.37 16.48
CA HIS A 526 -8.76 -20.04 17.08
C HIS A 526 -7.42 -19.63 17.71
N ALA A 527 -6.63 -20.59 18.21
CA ALA A 527 -5.31 -20.32 18.79
C ALA A 527 -4.27 -19.91 17.73
N TYR A 528 -4.51 -20.25 16.46
CA TYR A 528 -3.71 -19.84 15.32
C TYR A 528 -4.20 -18.53 14.69
N GLY A 529 -5.33 -17.98 15.15
CA GLY A 529 -5.94 -16.79 14.56
C GLY A 529 -6.51 -17.01 13.16
N ARG A 530 -6.82 -18.26 12.82
CA ARG A 530 -7.30 -18.69 11.50
C ARG A 530 -8.73 -19.24 11.54
N ALA A 531 -9.49 -18.92 12.59
CA ALA A 531 -10.87 -19.32 12.74
C ALA A 531 -11.77 -18.14 13.09
N VAL A 532 -13.04 -18.21 12.70
CA VAL A 532 -14.09 -17.24 13.01
C VAL A 532 -15.38 -17.99 13.37
N ASP A 533 -15.99 -17.62 14.49
CA ASP A 533 -17.31 -18.10 14.91
C ASP A 533 -18.37 -17.01 14.68
N ILE A 534 -19.51 -17.36 14.06
CA ILE A 534 -20.57 -16.43 13.67
C ILE A 534 -21.87 -16.71 14.45
N ASN A 535 -22.31 -15.74 15.26
CA ASN A 535 -23.54 -15.80 16.05
C ASN A 535 -23.78 -17.17 16.74
N PRO A 536 -22.94 -17.57 17.73
CA PRO A 536 -22.97 -18.87 18.38
C PRO A 536 -24.36 -19.37 18.82
N VAL A 537 -25.25 -18.48 19.28
CA VAL A 537 -26.61 -18.86 19.71
C VAL A 537 -27.48 -19.28 18.51
N GLN A 538 -27.36 -18.64 17.35
CA GLN A 538 -28.11 -19.06 16.15
C GLN A 538 -27.48 -20.29 15.48
N ASN A 539 -26.17 -20.47 15.66
CA ASN A 539 -25.35 -21.46 14.95
C ASN A 539 -24.55 -22.30 15.94
N PRO A 540 -25.22 -23.07 16.82
CA PRO A 540 -24.52 -23.75 17.90
C PRO A 540 -23.60 -24.86 17.39
N TYR A 541 -22.61 -25.21 18.22
CA TYR A 541 -21.86 -26.45 18.12
C TYR A 541 -22.69 -27.59 18.72
N VAL A 542 -22.90 -28.67 17.95
CA VAL A 542 -23.73 -29.82 18.33
C VAL A 542 -22.86 -31.06 18.55
N LEU A 543 -22.74 -31.43 19.82
CA LEU A 543 -22.10 -32.64 20.30
C LEU A 543 -23.15 -33.73 20.59
N PRO A 544 -22.75 -35.01 20.74
CA PRO A 544 -23.70 -36.09 21.00
C PRO A 544 -24.60 -35.88 22.24
N ASP A 545 -24.05 -35.29 23.31
CA ASP A 545 -24.73 -35.12 24.59
C ASP A 545 -24.93 -33.64 24.97
N GLU A 546 -24.50 -32.70 24.12
CA GLU A 546 -24.44 -31.27 24.46
C GLU A 546 -24.65 -30.36 23.24
N VAL A 547 -25.17 -29.17 23.50
CA VAL A 547 -25.31 -28.09 22.50
C VAL A 547 -24.73 -26.83 23.12
N LEU A 548 -23.73 -26.25 22.45
CA LEU A 548 -22.99 -25.09 22.92
C LEU A 548 -23.23 -23.89 21.99
N PRO A 549 -23.66 -22.73 22.51
CA PRO A 549 -24.14 -22.50 23.87
C PRO A 549 -25.53 -23.16 24.10
N PRO A 550 -25.96 -23.45 25.36
CA PRO A 550 -27.25 -24.08 25.64
C PRO A 550 -28.48 -23.35 25.08
N ALA A 551 -28.40 -22.02 24.93
CA ALA A 551 -29.45 -21.21 24.32
C ALA A 551 -29.66 -21.51 22.82
N GLY A 552 -28.68 -22.15 22.17
CA GLY A 552 -28.73 -22.56 20.77
C GLY A 552 -29.57 -23.80 20.51
N ARG A 553 -29.99 -24.56 21.54
CA ARG A 553 -30.82 -25.78 21.40
C ARG A 553 -32.05 -25.59 20.51
N ARG A 554 -32.65 -24.40 20.55
CA ARG A 554 -33.84 -24.06 19.74
C ARG A 554 -33.56 -23.93 18.23
N PHE A 555 -32.30 -23.91 17.79
CA PHE A 555 -31.88 -23.79 16.40
C PHE A 555 -31.28 -25.08 15.82
N VAL A 556 -31.30 -26.18 16.58
CA VAL A 556 -30.74 -27.48 16.16
C VAL A 556 -31.56 -28.09 15.03
N ASP A 557 -32.88 -28.04 15.12
CA ASP A 557 -33.78 -28.66 14.15
C ASP A 557 -34.16 -27.73 12.97
N VAL A 558 -33.44 -26.61 12.80
CA VAL A 558 -33.68 -25.71 11.66
C VAL A 558 -33.16 -26.35 10.38
N ASP A 559 -33.95 -26.33 9.32
CA ASP A 559 -33.50 -26.74 7.99
C ASP A 559 -32.41 -25.80 7.47
N ARG A 560 -31.22 -26.36 7.24
CA ARG A 560 -30.03 -25.66 6.71
C ARG A 560 -29.63 -26.15 5.32
N SER A 561 -30.54 -26.84 4.62
CA SER A 561 -30.34 -27.21 3.23
C SER A 561 -30.24 -25.98 2.31
N ALA A 562 -29.63 -26.16 1.14
CA ALA A 562 -29.44 -25.07 0.20
C ALA A 562 -30.80 -24.51 -0.24
N GLY A 563 -30.98 -23.19 -0.07
CA GLY A 563 -32.25 -22.51 -0.37
C GLY A 563 -33.33 -22.62 0.72
N ALA A 564 -33.03 -23.24 1.87
CA ALA A 564 -33.97 -23.29 2.99
C ALA A 564 -34.24 -21.90 3.57
N GLN A 565 -35.49 -21.65 3.96
CA GLN A 565 -35.87 -20.44 4.67
C GLN A 565 -35.59 -20.62 6.17
N ALA A 566 -34.61 -19.88 6.69
CA ALA A 566 -34.20 -19.97 8.10
C ALA A 566 -34.49 -18.68 8.88
N PRO A 567 -34.59 -18.75 10.22
CA PRO A 567 -34.64 -17.57 11.08
C PRO A 567 -33.43 -16.64 10.86
N ARG A 568 -33.59 -15.33 11.13
CA ARG A 568 -32.49 -14.36 10.96
C ARG A 568 -31.24 -14.76 11.74
N GLY A 569 -30.08 -14.64 11.10
CA GLY A 569 -28.75 -14.92 11.67
C GLY A 569 -28.37 -16.39 11.71
N VAL A 570 -29.24 -17.28 11.24
CA VAL A 570 -29.00 -18.71 11.10
C VAL A 570 -28.28 -18.99 9.77
N LEU A 571 -27.19 -19.74 9.84
CA LEU A 571 -26.38 -20.16 8.70
C LEU A 571 -27.00 -21.35 7.97
N VAL A 572 -27.27 -21.19 6.67
CA VAL A 572 -27.76 -22.25 5.79
C VAL A 572 -26.74 -22.51 4.68
N ARG A 573 -26.74 -23.72 4.14
CA ARG A 573 -25.84 -24.09 3.06
C ARG A 573 -26.02 -23.11 1.89
N GLU A 574 -24.89 -22.63 1.35
CA GLU A 574 -24.83 -21.65 0.26
C GLU A 574 -25.42 -20.26 0.57
N ASP A 575 -25.63 -19.91 1.84
CA ASP A 575 -25.98 -18.52 2.18
C ASP A 575 -24.83 -17.54 1.93
N VAL A 576 -25.08 -16.25 2.19
CA VAL A 576 -24.08 -15.19 2.01
C VAL A 576 -22.82 -15.41 2.84
N VAL A 577 -22.94 -15.90 4.08
CA VAL A 577 -21.80 -16.12 4.98
C VAL A 577 -21.01 -17.34 4.57
N VAL A 578 -21.70 -18.47 4.37
CA VAL A 578 -21.06 -19.73 3.98
C VAL A 578 -20.35 -19.55 2.65
N ARG A 579 -20.95 -18.86 1.67
CA ARG A 579 -20.28 -18.56 0.39
C ARG A 579 -19.12 -17.58 0.54
N ALA A 580 -19.28 -16.53 1.34
CA ALA A 580 -18.21 -15.55 1.54
C ALA A 580 -16.95 -16.21 2.09
N PHE A 581 -17.07 -17.10 3.08
CA PHE A 581 -15.94 -17.86 3.60
C PHE A 581 -15.44 -18.94 2.62
N THR A 582 -16.32 -19.83 2.15
CA THR A 582 -15.89 -21.00 1.35
C THR A 582 -15.32 -20.63 -0.02
N SER A 583 -15.76 -19.52 -0.63
CA SER A 583 -15.15 -19.01 -1.88
C SER A 583 -13.69 -18.56 -1.72
N ARG A 584 -13.23 -18.38 -0.46
CA ARG A 584 -11.86 -18.01 -0.09
C ARG A 584 -11.05 -19.20 0.44
N GLY A 585 -11.57 -20.42 0.28
CA GLY A 585 -10.89 -21.64 0.71
C GLY A 585 -11.03 -21.96 2.19
N TRP A 586 -11.90 -21.27 2.92
CA TRP A 586 -12.23 -21.62 4.30
C TRP A 586 -13.17 -22.83 4.34
N GLU A 587 -12.98 -23.68 5.34
CA GLU A 587 -13.90 -24.78 5.64
C GLU A 587 -15.01 -24.30 6.58
N TRP A 588 -16.23 -24.80 6.38
CA TRP A 588 -17.35 -24.55 7.27
C TRP A 588 -17.65 -25.78 8.12
N GLY A 589 -17.60 -25.62 9.45
CA GLY A 589 -17.83 -26.70 10.42
C GLY A 589 -19.23 -27.30 10.40
N GLY A 590 -20.18 -26.64 9.75
CA GLY A 590 -21.53 -27.15 9.53
C GLY A 590 -21.62 -28.43 8.69
N LEU A 591 -20.53 -28.82 8.02
CA LEU A 591 -20.43 -30.05 7.23
C LEU A 591 -19.78 -31.21 7.98
N TRP A 592 -19.32 -31.00 9.22
CA TRP A 592 -18.68 -32.03 10.03
C TRP A 592 -19.68 -33.04 10.59
N ARG A 593 -19.17 -34.22 11.01
CA ARG A 593 -19.99 -35.29 11.61
C ARG A 593 -20.73 -34.82 12.87
N SER A 594 -20.06 -34.00 13.67
CA SER A 594 -20.64 -33.23 14.78
C SER A 594 -20.64 -31.77 14.33
N PRO A 595 -21.78 -31.25 13.82
CA PRO A 595 -21.80 -29.95 13.18
C PRO A 595 -21.43 -28.83 14.15
N ASP A 596 -20.44 -28.03 13.75
CA ASP A 596 -20.11 -26.76 14.38
C ASP A 596 -20.54 -25.62 13.46
N TRP A 597 -21.82 -25.22 13.55
CA TRP A 597 -22.40 -24.34 12.53
C TRP A 597 -21.85 -22.92 12.58
N GLN A 598 -21.39 -22.45 13.73
CA GLN A 598 -20.77 -21.13 13.89
C GLN A 598 -19.41 -21.06 13.20
N HIS A 599 -18.72 -22.18 13.08
CA HIS A 599 -17.27 -22.22 12.89
C HIS A 599 -16.84 -22.21 11.43
N PHE A 600 -15.89 -21.33 11.14
CA PHE A 600 -15.14 -21.30 9.89
C PHE A 600 -13.65 -21.32 10.21
N SER A 601 -12.88 -22.14 9.50
CA SER A 601 -11.41 -22.12 9.63
C SER A 601 -10.69 -22.16 8.28
N ALA A 602 -9.52 -21.52 8.25
CA ALA A 602 -8.61 -21.53 7.11
C ALA A 602 -7.45 -22.50 7.38
N GLY A 603 -7.25 -23.44 6.44
CA GLY A 603 -6.21 -24.47 6.49
C GLY A 603 -4.78 -23.98 6.31
#